data_AF-A0A804Q085-F1
#
_entry.id   AF-A0A804Q085-F1
#
_cell.length_a   1.000
_cell.length_b   1.000
_cell.length_c   1.000
_cell.angle_alpha   90.00
_cell.angle_beta   90.00
_cell.angle_gamma   90.00
#
_symmetry.space_group_name_H-M   'P 1'
#
loop_
_entity.id
_entity.type
_entity.pdbx_description
1 polymer ?
#
loop_
_entity_poly.entity_id
_entity_poly.type
_entity_poly.pdbx_seq_one_letter_code
_entity_poly.pdbx_strand_id
1 'polypeptide(L)'
;MASWQQRPPPACSPLPDPGDYKGTGLGPLATAATLLRSALWRHCLPRVVMAAAGTQLGRLLVGGLWLLAALLQRGAAAAVAAVDGRRAIAATGENFVCATLDWWPPDKCDYGTCPWGRAGLLNLDLSNKVLLNAVRAFSPPLMLRLGGSLQDKVVYGTADLGRPCAPFAKNASEMHGFTQGCLTLRRWDELNAFFQKSGTRPNLLDVITHHIYNLGPGRDTHLIDKILNPSVLDGMRSTFSSLQGLLKSAGTSTVAWVGEAGGAYNSGRHLVTDAFVFSFWFLDQLGMSAKYDTKSYCRQSLIGGNYGLLNTTTFQPNPDYYSALLWHRLMGTKVLATTFSGTNKIRAYAHCARDSESLYC
;
A
#
# COMPACT_ATOMS: atom_id res chain seq x y z
N MET A 1 -44.35 30.01 10.98
CA MET A 1 -42.95 29.68 10.61
C MET A 1 -42.54 28.47 11.42
N ALA A 2 -42.58 27.27 10.83
CA ALA A 2 -42.38 26.01 11.55
C ALA A 2 -40.91 25.59 11.50
N SER A 3 -40.33 25.38 12.69
CA SER A 3 -38.97 24.93 12.92
C SER A 3 -38.81 23.43 12.61
N TRP A 4 -37.76 23.06 11.89
CA TRP A 4 -37.32 21.67 11.76
C TRP A 4 -36.02 21.46 12.55
N GLN A 5 -36.12 20.76 13.69
CA GLN A 5 -34.98 20.22 14.42
C GLN A 5 -34.44 18.97 13.71
N GLN A 6 -33.14 18.92 13.45
CA GLN A 6 -32.45 17.70 12.99
C GLN A 6 -32.35 16.70 14.15
N ARG A 7 -32.78 15.45 13.94
CA ARG A 7 -32.50 14.34 14.87
C ARG A 7 -31.17 13.67 14.50
N PRO A 8 -30.36 13.22 15.49
CA PRO A 8 -29.14 12.45 15.21
C PRO A 8 -29.48 10.99 14.78
N PRO A 9 -28.56 10.30 14.07
CA PRO A 9 -28.73 8.91 13.67
C PRO A 9 -28.65 7.93 14.86
N PRO A 10 -29.22 6.71 14.76
CA PRO A 10 -29.24 5.76 15.87
C PRO A 10 -27.86 5.14 16.12
N ALA A 11 -27.51 4.94 17.40
CA ALA A 11 -26.28 4.29 17.82
C ALA A 11 -26.33 2.76 17.60
N CYS A 12 -25.19 2.16 17.23
CA CYS A 12 -25.01 0.71 17.16
C CYS A 12 -24.82 0.12 18.57
N SER A 13 -25.46 -1.02 18.86
CA SER A 13 -25.32 -1.75 20.13
C SER A 13 -23.97 -2.48 20.22
N PRO A 14 -23.40 -2.69 21.43
CA PRO A 14 -22.14 -3.39 21.59
C PRO A 14 -22.26 -4.90 21.35
N LEU A 15 -21.16 -5.52 20.91
CA LEU A 15 -21.02 -6.97 20.68
C LEU A 15 -21.07 -7.76 22.01
N PRO A 16 -21.60 -8.99 22.03
CA PRO A 16 -21.63 -9.82 23.24
C PRO A 16 -20.26 -10.42 23.58
N ASP A 17 -20.03 -10.65 24.88
CA ASP A 17 -18.80 -11.20 25.44
C ASP A 17 -18.55 -12.68 25.05
N PRO A 18 -17.30 -13.18 25.01
CA PRO A 18 -16.93 -14.48 24.45
C PRO A 18 -17.29 -15.72 25.29
N GLY A 19 -18.19 -15.60 26.27
CA GLY A 19 -18.35 -16.58 27.35
C GLY A 19 -19.14 -17.87 27.04
N ASP A 20 -19.92 -17.96 25.97
CA ASP A 20 -20.95 -19.01 25.82
C ASP A 20 -20.82 -19.88 24.56
N TYR A 21 -19.74 -20.67 24.48
CA TYR A 21 -19.74 -21.86 23.61
C TYR A 21 -19.12 -23.07 24.34
N LYS A 22 -19.96 -23.80 25.09
CA LYS A 22 -19.68 -25.17 25.50
C LYS A 22 -20.40 -26.14 24.57
N GLY A 23 -19.63 -27.04 23.95
CA GLY A 23 -20.12 -28.32 23.44
C GLY A 23 -20.39 -28.38 21.95
N THR A 24 -19.38 -28.74 21.16
CA THR A 24 -19.45 -29.78 20.10
C THR A 24 -18.03 -29.97 19.54
N GLY A 25 -17.54 -31.21 19.58
CA GLY A 25 -16.14 -31.56 19.31
C GLY A 25 -15.78 -31.54 17.83
N LEU A 26 -15.28 -30.40 17.33
CA LEU A 26 -14.55 -30.27 16.07
C LEU A 26 -13.33 -29.37 16.30
N GLY A 27 -12.15 -29.82 15.84
CA GLY A 27 -10.85 -29.22 16.15
C GLY A 27 -10.58 -27.82 15.54
N PRO A 28 -9.50 -27.13 15.96
CA PRO A 28 -9.34 -25.67 15.87
C PRO A 28 -9.20 -25.08 14.46
N LEU A 29 -9.09 -25.90 13.42
CA LEU A 29 -8.96 -25.46 12.03
C LEU A 29 -10.31 -25.46 11.27
N ALA A 30 -11.31 -26.18 11.75
CA ALA A 30 -12.63 -26.24 11.11
C ALA A 30 -13.57 -25.10 11.56
N THR A 31 -13.33 -24.51 12.72
CA THR A 31 -14.21 -23.48 13.31
C THR A 31 -13.95 -22.07 12.76
N ALA A 32 -12.74 -21.77 12.30
CA ALA A 32 -12.40 -20.47 11.73
C ALA A 32 -12.96 -20.27 10.30
N ALA A 33 -13.01 -21.34 9.49
CA ALA A 33 -13.52 -21.29 8.12
C ALA A 33 -15.06 -21.12 8.07
N THR A 34 -15.78 -21.63 9.09
CA THR A 34 -17.24 -21.49 9.18
C THR A 34 -17.66 -20.13 9.75
N LEU A 35 -16.83 -19.50 10.60
CA LEU A 35 -17.07 -18.15 11.12
C LEU A 35 -16.78 -17.04 10.08
N LEU A 36 -15.82 -17.25 9.16
CA LEU A 36 -15.57 -16.30 8.07
C LEU A 36 -16.62 -16.32 6.95
N ARG A 37 -17.37 -17.42 6.80
CA ARG A 37 -18.47 -17.51 5.83
C ARG A 37 -19.78 -16.88 6.33
N SER A 38 -19.97 -16.72 7.63
CA SER A 38 -21.21 -16.18 8.21
C SER A 38 -21.13 -14.69 8.59
N ALA A 39 -19.93 -14.12 8.80
CA ALA A 39 -19.76 -12.74 9.25
C ALA A 39 -19.76 -11.68 8.12
N LEU A 40 -19.64 -12.07 6.85
CA LEU A 40 -19.53 -11.12 5.73
C LEU A 40 -20.85 -10.79 5.01
N TRP A 41 -22.02 -11.25 5.51
CA TRP A 41 -23.28 -11.09 4.78
C TRP A 41 -24.50 -10.61 5.58
N ARG A 42 -24.30 -9.88 6.69
CA ARG A 42 -25.41 -9.16 7.34
C ARG A 42 -24.94 -7.81 7.88
N HIS A 43 -25.29 -6.75 7.13
CA HIS A 43 -25.79 -5.45 7.60
C HIS A 43 -25.31 -4.28 6.72
N CYS A 44 -26.07 -4.03 5.65
CA CYS A 44 -26.46 -2.70 5.16
C CYS A 44 -27.33 -2.87 3.90
N LEU A 45 -28.58 -3.31 4.09
CA LEU A 45 -29.64 -3.25 3.08
C LEU A 45 -30.95 -2.88 3.81
N PRO A 46 -31.80 -2.02 3.21
CA PRO A 46 -33.09 -1.68 3.81
C PRO A 46 -33.94 -2.95 3.95
N ARG A 47 -34.49 -3.17 5.15
CA ARG A 47 -35.43 -4.26 5.43
C ARG A 47 -36.65 -4.12 4.52
N VAL A 48 -36.76 -4.96 3.49
CA VAL A 48 -38.06 -5.34 2.95
C VAL A 48 -38.56 -6.48 3.81
N VAL A 49 -39.62 -6.20 4.58
CA VAL A 49 -40.33 -7.20 5.37
C VAL A 49 -41.04 -8.14 4.41
N MET A 50 -40.62 -9.41 4.33
CA MET A 50 -41.46 -10.48 3.81
C MET A 50 -42.22 -11.10 4.98
N ALA A 51 -43.48 -10.68 5.13
CA ALA A 51 -44.46 -11.45 5.86
C ALA A 51 -44.87 -12.65 4.99
N ALA A 52 -44.79 -13.85 5.56
CA ALA A 52 -45.41 -15.03 4.97
C ALA A 52 -46.92 -14.90 5.11
N ALA A 53 -47.63 -14.73 3.99
CA ALA A 53 -49.07 -14.95 3.90
C ALA A 53 -49.32 -15.87 2.70
N GLY A 54 -49.81 -17.07 2.98
CA GLY A 54 -50.23 -18.02 1.97
C GLY A 54 -51.41 -17.47 1.18
N THR A 55 -51.39 -17.65 -0.15
CA THR A 55 -52.52 -17.91 -1.05
C THR A 55 -52.01 -17.87 -2.49
N GLN A 56 -52.56 -18.72 -3.35
CA GLN A 56 -52.03 -19.09 -4.67
C GLN A 56 -52.03 -18.00 -5.76
N LEU A 57 -52.33 -16.72 -5.46
CA LEU A 57 -52.27 -15.63 -6.46
C LEU A 57 -50.90 -14.95 -6.61
N GLY A 58 -49.92 -15.23 -5.74
CA GLY A 58 -48.60 -14.57 -5.75
C GLY A 58 -47.59 -15.05 -6.80
N ARG A 59 -47.89 -16.08 -7.60
CA ARG A 59 -46.90 -16.68 -8.53
C ARG A 59 -46.83 -16.04 -9.92
N LEU A 60 -47.85 -15.29 -10.34
CA LEU A 60 -47.87 -14.67 -11.68
C LEU A 60 -47.17 -13.30 -11.73
N LEU A 61 -47.24 -12.51 -10.65
CA LEU A 61 -46.58 -11.20 -10.59
C LEU A 61 -45.07 -11.28 -10.38
N VAL A 62 -44.59 -12.29 -9.64
CA VAL A 62 -43.15 -12.50 -9.42
C VAL A 62 -42.47 -13.01 -10.70
N GLY A 63 -43.13 -13.87 -11.49
CA GLY A 63 -42.59 -14.32 -12.78
C GLY A 63 -42.42 -13.20 -13.81
N GLY A 64 -43.37 -12.25 -13.87
CA GLY A 64 -43.29 -11.10 -14.78
C GLY A 64 -42.19 -10.10 -14.45
N LEU A 65 -41.92 -9.85 -13.17
CA LEU A 65 -40.83 -8.98 -12.72
C LEU A 65 -39.44 -9.60 -12.92
N TRP A 66 -39.32 -10.93 -12.80
CA TRP A 66 -38.07 -11.63 -13.12
C TRP A 66 -37.76 -11.64 -14.62
N LEU A 67 -38.78 -11.80 -15.48
CA LEU A 67 -38.61 -11.69 -16.92
C LEU A 67 -38.27 -10.25 -17.36
N LEU A 68 -38.89 -9.22 -16.76
CA LEU A 68 -38.49 -7.84 -17.01
C LEU A 68 -37.06 -7.54 -16.53
N ALA A 69 -36.66 -8.04 -15.35
CA ALA A 69 -35.29 -7.85 -14.85
C ALA A 69 -34.24 -8.57 -15.71
N ALA A 70 -34.55 -9.76 -16.23
CA ALA A 70 -33.68 -10.49 -17.17
C ALA A 70 -33.64 -9.84 -18.56
N LEU A 71 -34.73 -9.23 -19.01
CA LEU A 71 -34.80 -8.45 -20.26
C LEU A 71 -34.14 -7.05 -20.13
N LEU A 72 -34.09 -6.49 -18.92
CA LEU A 72 -33.44 -5.21 -18.59
C LEU A 72 -31.93 -5.34 -18.30
N GLN A 73 -31.36 -6.54 -18.21
CA GLN A 73 -29.90 -6.75 -18.13
C GLN A 73 -29.18 -6.59 -19.48
N ARG A 74 -29.89 -6.21 -20.55
CA ARG A 74 -29.28 -5.76 -21.81
C ARG A 74 -28.76 -4.33 -21.66
N GLY A 75 -27.61 -4.16 -20.98
CA GLY A 75 -27.01 -2.83 -20.87
C GLY A 75 -25.72 -2.71 -20.05
N ALA A 76 -25.35 -3.68 -19.22
CA ALA A 76 -24.01 -3.71 -18.66
C ALA A 76 -23.07 -4.30 -19.73
N ALA A 77 -22.30 -3.45 -20.42
CA ALA A 77 -21.20 -3.93 -21.24
C ALA A 77 -20.33 -4.85 -20.38
N ALA A 78 -20.22 -6.12 -20.76
CA ALA A 78 -19.43 -7.08 -20.00
C ALA A 78 -17.98 -6.57 -19.93
N ALA A 79 -17.48 -6.33 -18.73
CA ALA A 79 -16.08 -6.05 -18.50
C ALA A 79 -15.29 -7.36 -18.65
N VAL A 80 -14.33 -7.39 -19.58
CA VAL A 80 -13.54 -8.60 -19.87
C VAL A 80 -12.06 -8.28 -19.69
N ALA A 81 -11.40 -9.01 -18.79
CA ALA A 81 -9.95 -9.06 -18.72
C ALA A 81 -9.45 -10.28 -19.50
N ALA A 82 -8.59 -10.06 -20.50
CA ALA A 82 -7.94 -11.13 -21.24
C ALA A 82 -6.45 -11.17 -20.87
N VAL A 83 -5.96 -12.35 -20.50
CA VAL A 83 -4.56 -12.58 -20.09
C VAL A 83 -3.91 -13.55 -21.08
N ASP A 84 -2.80 -13.15 -21.69
CA ASP A 84 -1.97 -14.04 -22.51
C ASP A 84 -0.97 -14.78 -21.60
N GLY A 85 -1.32 -16.02 -21.23
CA GLY A 85 -0.49 -16.88 -20.39
C GLY A 85 0.70 -17.55 -21.12
N ARG A 86 0.91 -17.31 -22.42
CA ARG A 86 1.94 -18.05 -23.19
C ARG A 86 3.37 -17.59 -22.90
N ARG A 87 3.57 -16.33 -22.50
CA ARG A 87 4.89 -15.76 -22.20
C ARG A 87 4.79 -14.54 -21.29
N ALA A 88 5.83 -14.36 -20.47
CA ALA A 88 6.02 -13.12 -19.73
C ALA A 88 6.41 -11.97 -20.68
N ILE A 89 5.89 -10.77 -20.43
CA ILE A 89 6.25 -9.53 -21.14
C ILE A 89 7.28 -8.68 -20.38
N ALA A 90 7.42 -8.94 -19.08
CA ALA A 90 8.37 -8.29 -18.18
C ALA A 90 8.62 -9.22 -16.99
N ALA A 91 9.64 -8.90 -16.20
CA ALA A 91 9.91 -9.58 -14.95
C ALA A 91 10.23 -8.57 -13.84
N THR A 92 9.58 -8.67 -12.69
CA THR A 92 9.98 -7.92 -11.49
C THR A 92 11.12 -8.62 -10.76
N GLY A 93 11.78 -7.94 -9.83
CA GLY A 93 12.71 -8.59 -8.90
C GLY A 93 11.98 -9.44 -7.86
N GLU A 94 12.71 -10.35 -7.21
CA GLU A 94 12.16 -11.18 -6.13
C GLU A 94 11.70 -10.36 -4.91
N ASN A 95 12.36 -9.21 -4.71
CA ASN A 95 12.04 -8.23 -3.67
C ASN A 95 11.34 -6.99 -4.26
N PHE A 96 10.42 -7.21 -5.20
CA PHE A 96 9.75 -6.12 -5.92
C PHE A 96 9.07 -5.12 -4.98
N VAL A 97 8.41 -5.59 -3.93
CA VAL A 97 7.81 -4.70 -2.92
C VAL A 97 8.89 -4.33 -1.90
N CYS A 98 9.11 -3.04 -1.69
CA CYS A 98 9.97 -2.51 -0.64
C CYS A 98 9.31 -1.36 0.12
N ALA A 99 9.93 -0.95 1.23
CA ALA A 99 9.52 0.21 2.01
C ALA A 99 10.75 1.04 2.42
N THR A 100 10.56 2.34 2.59
CA THR A 100 11.64 3.24 3.01
C THR A 100 11.63 3.49 4.52
N LEU A 101 12.79 3.83 5.07
CA LEU A 101 12.94 4.44 6.39
C LEU A 101 13.73 5.75 6.21
N ASP A 102 13.18 6.84 6.73
CA ASP A 102 13.69 8.20 6.50
C ASP A 102 14.34 8.79 7.76
N TRP A 103 14.99 9.94 7.63
CA TRP A 103 15.81 10.59 8.65
C TRP A 103 15.08 11.70 9.41
N TRP A 104 13.82 11.99 9.07
CA TRP A 104 13.11 13.16 9.60
C TRP A 104 13.01 13.16 11.14
N PRO A 105 13.39 14.27 11.78
CA PRO A 105 13.24 14.44 13.23
C PRO A 105 11.78 14.70 13.64
N PRO A 106 11.45 14.60 14.95
CA PRO A 106 10.07 14.76 15.44
C PRO A 106 9.44 16.12 15.18
N ASP A 107 10.26 17.14 14.98
CA ASP A 107 9.84 18.50 14.70
C ASP A 107 9.66 18.76 13.19
N LYS A 108 9.83 17.75 12.32
CA LYS A 108 9.40 17.83 10.92
C LYS A 108 7.89 17.90 10.83
N CYS A 109 7.41 19.10 10.51
CA CYS A 109 5.98 19.38 10.38
C CYS A 109 5.64 19.88 8.97
N ASP A 110 4.48 19.46 8.48
CA ASP A 110 3.85 19.97 7.27
C ASP A 110 2.40 20.33 7.62
N TYR A 111 1.95 21.48 7.14
CA TYR A 111 0.55 21.91 7.26
C TYR A 111 0.03 21.94 8.70
N GLY A 112 0.88 22.32 9.66
CA GLY A 112 0.54 22.41 11.08
C GLY A 112 0.53 21.08 11.83
N THR A 113 0.94 19.98 11.19
CA THR A 113 1.03 18.64 11.81
C THR A 113 2.44 18.09 11.69
N CYS A 114 2.88 17.25 12.63
CA CYS A 114 4.22 16.65 12.64
C CYS A 114 4.10 15.12 12.51
N PRO A 115 3.73 14.60 11.33
CA PRO A 115 3.31 13.20 11.14
C PRO A 115 4.47 12.20 11.22
N TRP A 116 5.71 12.69 11.36
CA TRP A 116 6.91 11.86 11.52
C TRP A 116 7.12 11.41 12.96
N GLY A 117 6.86 12.26 13.96
CA GLY A 117 7.11 11.94 15.36
C GLY A 117 8.48 11.28 15.57
N ARG A 118 8.52 10.11 16.23
CA ARG A 118 9.76 9.36 16.44
C ARG A 118 10.09 8.34 15.34
N ALA A 119 9.43 8.41 14.19
CA ALA A 119 9.60 7.42 13.11
C ALA A 119 10.96 7.49 12.39
N GLY A 120 11.67 8.61 12.48
CA GLY A 120 12.97 8.79 11.83
C GLY A 120 14.02 7.79 12.32
N LEU A 121 14.95 7.42 11.44
CA LEU A 121 16.00 6.42 11.67
C LEU A 121 16.80 6.64 12.95
N LEU A 122 17.01 7.88 13.37
CA LEU A 122 17.74 8.21 14.60
C LEU A 122 16.93 7.96 15.89
N ASN A 123 15.59 7.92 15.80
CA ASN A 123 14.68 7.95 16.95
C ASN A 123 13.74 6.74 17.06
N LEU A 124 13.58 5.98 15.97
CA LEU A 124 12.66 4.86 15.84
C LEU A 124 12.94 3.78 16.88
N ASP A 125 11.90 3.30 17.55
CA ASP A 125 12.00 2.19 18.50
C ASP A 125 12.13 0.85 17.75
N LEU A 126 13.38 0.42 17.55
CA LEU A 126 13.72 -0.84 16.89
C LEU A 126 13.49 -2.08 17.78
N SER A 127 13.16 -1.88 19.07
CA SER A 127 12.80 -2.97 19.98
C SER A 127 11.30 -3.32 19.94
N ASN A 128 10.51 -2.50 19.25
CA ASN A 128 9.07 -2.68 19.14
C ASN A 128 8.71 -3.98 18.42
N LYS A 129 7.97 -4.86 19.11
CA LYS A 129 7.58 -6.18 18.59
C LYS A 129 6.60 -6.09 17.42
N VAL A 130 5.73 -5.09 17.39
CA VAL A 130 4.77 -4.89 16.29
C VAL A 130 5.52 -4.51 15.02
N LEU A 131 6.47 -3.58 15.11
CA LEU A 131 7.35 -3.21 13.99
C LEU A 131 8.11 -4.42 13.45
N LEU A 132 8.76 -5.19 14.34
CA LEU A 132 9.50 -6.39 13.95
C LEU A 132 8.59 -7.42 13.25
N ASN A 133 7.42 -7.70 13.82
CA ASN A 133 6.47 -8.66 13.26
C ASN A 133 5.88 -8.17 11.93
N ALA A 134 5.64 -6.87 11.79
CA ALA A 134 5.14 -6.28 10.57
C ALA A 134 6.13 -6.47 9.41
N VAL A 135 7.44 -6.33 9.66
CA VAL A 135 8.48 -6.60 8.64
C VAL A 135 8.64 -8.10 8.39
N ARG A 136 8.60 -8.93 9.44
CA ARG A 136 8.71 -10.40 9.31
C ARG A 136 7.54 -11.07 8.58
N ALA A 137 6.37 -10.43 8.53
CA ALA A 137 5.22 -10.96 7.82
C ALA A 137 5.47 -11.11 6.31
N PHE A 138 6.44 -10.37 5.77
CA PHE A 138 6.96 -10.52 4.42
C PHE A 138 7.95 -11.69 4.41
N SER A 139 7.58 -12.78 3.75
CA SER A 139 8.43 -13.93 3.48
C SER A 139 8.41 -14.22 1.98
N PRO A 140 9.56 -14.18 1.27
CA PRO A 140 10.91 -13.80 1.75
C PRO A 140 10.97 -12.35 2.28
N PRO A 141 12.05 -11.96 2.99
CA PRO A 141 12.14 -10.67 3.68
C PRO A 141 11.81 -9.44 2.84
N LEU A 142 11.14 -8.47 3.46
CA LEU A 142 10.92 -7.14 2.87
C LEU A 142 12.25 -6.43 2.68
N MET A 143 12.49 -5.91 1.46
CA MET A 143 13.62 -5.00 1.23
C MET A 143 13.33 -3.63 1.85
N LEU A 144 14.30 -3.11 2.60
CA LEU A 144 14.24 -1.79 3.24
C LEU A 144 15.28 -0.86 2.61
N ARG A 145 14.84 0.31 2.14
CA ARG A 145 15.72 1.40 1.72
C ARG A 145 15.85 2.41 2.85
N LEU A 146 17.07 2.76 3.22
CA LEU A 146 17.34 3.81 4.22
C LEU A 146 17.71 5.08 3.47
N GLY A 147 16.90 6.13 3.60
CA GLY A 147 17.13 7.33 2.81
C GLY A 147 15.92 8.24 2.66
N GLY A 148 16.19 9.39 2.05
CA GLY A 148 15.25 10.49 1.87
C GLY A 148 16.02 11.81 1.79
N SER A 149 15.33 12.95 1.84
CA SER A 149 15.96 14.26 1.60
C SER A 149 17.04 14.63 2.63
N LEU A 150 16.89 14.25 3.89
CA LEU A 150 17.90 14.59 4.91
C LEU A 150 19.15 13.70 4.84
N GLN A 151 19.16 12.63 4.04
CA GLN A 151 20.33 11.77 3.87
C GLN A 151 21.54 12.55 3.33
N ASP A 152 21.31 13.55 2.47
CA ASP A 152 22.35 14.43 1.91
C ASP A 152 23.07 15.28 2.97
N LYS A 153 22.51 15.35 4.18
CA LYS A 153 23.03 16.09 5.34
C LYS A 153 23.49 15.18 6.47
N VAL A 154 23.45 13.86 6.29
CA VAL A 154 23.89 12.90 7.31
C VAL A 154 25.40 12.85 7.36
N VAL A 155 25.93 12.94 8.58
CA VAL A 155 27.33 12.68 8.90
C VAL A 155 27.40 11.33 9.60
N TYR A 156 28.30 10.45 9.17
CA TYR A 156 28.47 9.14 9.82
C TYR A 156 29.50 9.27 10.94
N GLY A 157 29.14 8.84 12.14
CA GLY A 157 30.04 8.84 13.29
C GLY A 157 31.20 7.90 13.03
N THR A 158 32.42 8.45 12.94
CA THR A 158 33.67 7.71 12.81
C THR A 158 34.63 8.13 13.94
N ALA A 159 35.71 7.38 14.15
CA ALA A 159 36.69 7.67 15.20
C ALA A 159 37.42 9.03 15.02
N ASP A 160 37.49 9.53 13.78
CA ASP A 160 38.23 10.72 13.34
C ASP A 160 37.34 11.94 13.06
N LEU A 161 36.04 11.90 13.41
CA LEU A 161 35.07 12.93 13.05
C LEU A 161 35.46 14.36 13.48
N GLY A 162 36.34 14.52 14.47
CA GLY A 162 36.95 15.80 14.86
C GLY A 162 35.97 16.83 15.48
N ARG A 163 34.68 16.49 15.56
CA ARG A 163 33.60 17.30 16.15
C ARG A 163 32.54 16.40 16.80
N PRO A 164 31.73 16.93 17.74
CA PRO A 164 30.65 16.16 18.35
C PRO A 164 29.62 15.67 17.33
N CYS A 165 29.22 14.40 17.44
CA CYS A 165 28.18 13.81 16.61
C CYS A 165 26.79 14.27 17.12
N ALA A 166 26.26 15.33 16.52
CA ALA A 166 25.01 15.99 16.94
C ALA A 166 23.79 15.52 16.12
N PRO A 167 22.58 15.51 16.70
CA PRO A 167 21.35 15.22 15.96
C PRO A 167 20.95 16.38 15.03
N PHE A 168 19.99 16.12 14.12
CA PHE A 168 19.34 17.16 13.34
C PHE A 168 18.65 18.19 14.25
N ALA A 169 18.76 19.47 13.92
CA ALA A 169 18.03 20.55 14.56
C ALA A 169 17.39 21.46 13.50
N LYS A 170 16.24 22.06 13.81
CA LYS A 170 15.60 23.07 12.96
C LYS A 170 16.51 24.26 12.72
N ASN A 171 16.62 24.64 11.46
CA ASN A 171 17.27 25.87 11.04
C ASN A 171 16.70 26.33 9.70
N ALA A 172 15.93 27.42 9.70
CA ALA A 172 15.24 27.91 8.50
C ALA A 172 16.18 28.45 7.41
N SER A 173 17.42 28.80 7.78
CA SER A 173 18.45 29.26 6.84
C SER A 173 19.14 28.13 6.09
N GLU A 174 18.91 26.89 6.50
CA GLU A 174 19.51 25.69 5.92
C GLU A 174 18.62 25.09 4.82
N MET A 175 19.26 24.46 3.83
CA MET A 175 18.54 23.66 2.82
C MET A 175 17.65 22.60 3.51
N HIS A 176 16.39 22.45 3.10
CA HIS A 176 15.38 21.61 3.76
C HIS A 176 14.98 22.02 5.20
N GLY A 177 15.51 23.11 5.75
CA GLY A 177 15.10 23.65 7.06
C GLY A 177 15.74 22.98 8.28
N PHE A 178 16.82 22.20 8.09
CA PHE A 178 17.52 21.47 9.16
C PHE A 178 19.04 21.54 9.02
N THR A 179 19.75 21.52 10.15
CA THR A 179 21.21 21.39 10.21
C THR A 179 21.70 20.06 9.63
N GLN A 180 23.02 19.84 9.58
CA GLN A 180 23.55 18.48 9.51
C GLN A 180 23.10 17.66 10.72
N GLY A 181 22.94 16.35 10.55
CA GLY A 181 22.63 15.40 11.61
C GLY A 181 23.55 14.20 11.53
N CYS A 182 23.78 13.52 12.65
CA CYS A 182 24.81 12.50 12.74
C CYS A 182 24.25 11.12 13.09
N LEU A 183 24.66 10.09 12.35
CA LEU A 183 24.41 8.68 12.65
C LEU A 183 25.58 8.11 13.45
N THR A 184 25.41 7.90 14.75
CA THR A 184 26.47 7.32 15.60
C THR A 184 26.74 5.85 15.25
N LEU A 185 27.96 5.36 15.50
CA LEU A 185 28.30 3.94 15.35
C LEU A 185 27.36 3.02 16.14
N ARG A 186 27.04 3.40 17.39
CA ARG A 186 26.07 2.67 18.21
C ARG A 186 24.71 2.53 17.51
N ARG A 187 24.20 3.63 16.91
CA ARG A 187 22.90 3.59 16.23
C ARG A 187 22.95 2.79 14.94
N TRP A 188 24.09 2.83 14.23
CA TRP A 188 24.35 1.97 13.08
C TRP A 188 24.31 0.48 13.46
N ASP A 189 24.90 0.10 14.60
CA ASP A 189 24.86 -1.28 15.10
C ASP A 189 23.44 -1.72 15.45
N GLU A 190 22.63 -0.84 16.07
CA GLU A 190 21.22 -1.12 16.36
C GLU A 190 20.40 -1.34 15.08
N LEU A 191 20.63 -0.54 14.04
CA LEU A 191 19.99 -0.68 12.73
C LEU A 191 20.41 -1.99 12.04
N ASN A 192 21.70 -2.31 12.04
CA ASN A 192 22.20 -3.56 11.46
C ASN A 192 21.69 -4.79 12.20
N ALA A 193 21.62 -4.76 13.53
CA ALA A 193 21.04 -5.84 14.31
C ALA A 193 19.55 -6.04 13.97
N PHE A 194 18.82 -4.94 13.72
CA PHE A 194 17.44 -5.01 13.23
C PHE A 194 17.38 -5.61 11.82
N PHE A 195 18.22 -5.16 10.88
CA PHE A 195 18.28 -5.65 9.50
C PHE A 195 18.71 -7.11 9.39
N GLN A 196 19.61 -7.58 10.25
CA GLN A 196 20.00 -8.98 10.31
C GLN A 196 18.87 -9.84 10.87
N LYS A 197 18.17 -9.35 11.90
CA LYS A 197 16.96 -10.00 12.42
C LYS A 197 15.80 -10.03 11.41
N SER A 198 15.84 -9.17 10.39
CA SER A 198 14.84 -9.11 9.31
C SER A 198 15.29 -9.76 7.99
N GLY A 199 16.59 -9.80 7.65
CA GLY A 199 17.18 -10.55 6.53
C GLY A 199 17.65 -9.79 5.26
N THR A 200 18.12 -8.54 5.33
CA THR A 200 18.51 -7.74 4.11
C THR A 200 19.98 -7.91 3.66
N ARG A 201 20.30 -7.66 2.37
CA ARG A 201 21.65 -7.85 1.75
C ARG A 201 22.03 -6.74 0.73
N PRO A 202 23.32 -6.42 0.46
CA PRO A 202 23.78 -5.41 -0.55
C PRO A 202 24.53 -5.98 -1.79
N ASN A 203 24.66 -5.21 -2.91
CA ASN A 203 25.63 -5.30 -4.05
C ASN A 203 25.66 -4.02 -4.98
N LEU A 204 26.65 -3.91 -5.88
CA LEU A 204 27.27 -2.68 -6.50
C LEU A 204 26.77 -2.30 -7.92
N LEU A 205 26.37 -1.03 -8.13
CA LEU A 205 25.73 -0.39 -9.30
C LEU A 205 25.02 -1.32 -10.30
N ASP A 206 23.93 -1.87 -9.82
CA ASP A 206 23.00 -2.68 -10.60
C ASP A 206 21.74 -1.89 -11.01
N VAL A 207 21.56 -0.67 -10.49
CA VAL A 207 20.24 -0.02 -10.38
C VAL A 207 20.27 1.47 -10.71
N ILE A 208 19.29 1.94 -11.48
CA ILE A 208 18.86 3.35 -11.54
C ILE A 208 17.56 3.50 -10.77
N THR A 209 17.51 4.44 -9.83
CA THR A 209 16.32 4.76 -9.05
C THR A 209 15.68 6.07 -9.49
N HIS A 210 14.36 6.14 -9.49
CA HIS A 210 13.61 7.42 -9.50
C HIS A 210 12.56 7.48 -8.38
N HIS A 211 12.06 8.68 -8.10
CA HIS A 211 11.04 8.93 -7.06
C HIS A 211 9.70 9.31 -7.67
N ILE A 212 8.59 8.92 -7.02
CA ILE A 212 7.23 9.19 -7.51
C ILE A 212 6.37 9.89 -6.45
N TYR A 213 6.03 11.15 -6.75
CA TYR A 213 5.08 11.97 -6.01
C TYR A 213 4.13 12.70 -6.98
N ASN A 214 3.47 11.93 -7.84
CA ASN A 214 2.74 12.41 -9.01
C ASN A 214 1.32 12.96 -8.72
N LEU A 215 0.82 12.87 -7.49
CA LEU A 215 -0.51 13.37 -7.12
C LEU A 215 -0.48 14.84 -6.66
N GLY A 216 0.69 15.35 -6.29
CA GLY A 216 0.86 16.73 -5.80
C GLY A 216 1.13 16.81 -4.29
N PRO A 217 0.92 17.98 -3.67
CA PRO A 217 1.21 18.17 -2.25
C PRO A 217 0.17 17.51 -1.35
N GLY A 218 0.56 17.09 -0.14
CA GLY A 218 -0.35 16.57 0.88
C GLY A 218 -1.48 17.54 1.28
N ARG A 219 -1.29 18.86 1.12
CA ARG A 219 -2.37 19.83 1.40
C ARG A 219 -3.46 19.91 0.32
N ASP A 220 -3.30 19.24 -0.81
CA ASP A 220 -4.28 19.31 -1.88
C ASP A 220 -5.60 18.64 -1.47
N THR A 221 -6.68 19.42 -1.52
CA THR A 221 -8.02 18.96 -1.14
C THR A 221 -8.61 17.96 -2.14
N HIS A 222 -8.10 17.92 -3.37
CA HIS A 222 -8.58 17.09 -4.49
C HIS A 222 -7.77 15.79 -4.66
N LEU A 223 -6.98 15.39 -3.67
CA LEU A 223 -6.18 14.15 -3.76
C LEU A 223 -7.04 12.92 -4.06
N ILE A 224 -8.22 12.79 -3.45
CA ILE A 224 -9.13 11.67 -3.71
C ILE A 224 -9.57 11.64 -5.18
N ASP A 225 -9.92 12.79 -5.74
CA ASP A 225 -10.33 12.90 -7.14
C ASP A 225 -9.22 12.47 -8.08
N LYS A 226 -7.97 12.86 -7.78
CA LYS A 226 -6.79 12.46 -8.53
C LYS A 226 -6.51 10.97 -8.43
N ILE A 227 -6.63 10.38 -7.24
CA ILE A 227 -6.43 8.94 -6.99
C ILE A 227 -7.42 8.09 -7.81
N LEU A 228 -8.67 8.56 -7.94
CA LEU A 228 -9.75 7.84 -8.65
C LEU A 228 -9.89 8.25 -10.13
N ASN A 229 -8.97 9.07 -10.66
CA ASN A 229 -8.98 9.55 -12.03
C ASN A 229 -7.97 8.79 -12.91
N PRO A 230 -8.44 7.93 -13.84
CA PRO A 230 -7.57 7.16 -14.73
C PRO A 230 -6.62 8.02 -15.55
N SER A 231 -7.06 9.20 -16.00
CA SER A 231 -6.24 10.10 -16.80
C SER A 231 -5.07 10.67 -16.00
N VAL A 232 -5.25 10.88 -14.69
CA VAL A 232 -4.17 11.28 -13.79
C VAL A 232 -3.20 10.12 -13.58
N LEU A 233 -3.73 8.92 -13.35
CA LEU A 233 -2.91 7.71 -13.15
C LEU A 233 -2.08 7.36 -14.39
N ASP A 234 -2.65 7.51 -15.59
CA ASP A 234 -1.98 7.25 -16.88
C ASP A 234 -0.77 8.16 -17.12
N GLY A 235 -0.65 9.29 -16.42
CA GLY A 235 0.48 10.21 -16.53
C GLY A 235 1.84 9.58 -16.21
N MET A 236 1.89 8.50 -15.42
CA MET A 236 3.15 7.80 -15.10
C MET A 236 3.60 6.81 -16.17
N ARG A 237 2.73 6.47 -17.13
CA ARG A 237 3.00 5.46 -18.15
C ARG A 237 4.24 5.79 -18.98
N SER A 238 4.35 7.05 -19.42
CA SER A 238 5.46 7.51 -20.26
C SER A 238 6.80 7.46 -19.53
N THR A 239 6.83 7.81 -18.24
CA THR A 239 8.04 7.73 -17.43
C THR A 239 8.57 6.30 -17.37
N PHE A 240 7.70 5.33 -17.06
CA PHE A 240 8.11 3.93 -17.00
C PHE A 240 8.51 3.37 -18.37
N SER A 241 7.72 3.64 -19.42
CA SER A 241 8.03 3.14 -20.77
C SER A 241 9.31 3.73 -21.33
N SER A 242 9.57 5.02 -21.10
CA SER A 242 10.78 5.70 -21.59
C SER A 242 12.03 5.18 -20.87
N LEU A 243 11.98 4.98 -19.55
CA LEU A 243 13.09 4.40 -18.81
C LEU A 243 13.37 2.96 -19.25
N GLN A 244 12.33 2.14 -19.43
CA GLN A 244 12.47 0.79 -19.99
C GLN A 244 13.10 0.81 -21.38
N GLY A 245 12.65 1.71 -22.26
CA GLY A 245 13.18 1.86 -23.61
C GLY A 245 14.66 2.26 -23.62
N LEU A 246 15.05 3.20 -22.75
CA LEU A 246 16.43 3.65 -22.59
C LEU A 246 17.35 2.53 -22.09
N LEU A 247 16.93 1.77 -21.07
CA LEU A 247 17.73 0.66 -20.55
C LEU A 247 17.90 -0.45 -21.59
N LYS A 248 16.83 -0.76 -22.35
CA LYS A 248 16.89 -1.72 -23.46
C LYS A 248 17.79 -1.24 -24.60
N SER A 249 17.74 0.03 -24.98
CA SER A 249 18.56 0.57 -26.06
C SER A 249 20.03 0.73 -25.67
N ALA A 250 20.32 0.99 -24.39
CA ALA A 250 21.68 1.07 -23.88
C ALA A 250 22.41 -0.29 -23.84
N GLY A 251 21.67 -1.41 -23.88
CA GLY A 251 22.26 -2.75 -23.86
C GLY A 251 22.95 -3.12 -22.54
N THR A 252 22.63 -2.43 -21.45
CA THR A 252 23.24 -2.62 -20.12
C THR A 252 22.48 -3.64 -19.28
N SER A 253 23.14 -4.23 -18.26
CA SER A 253 22.47 -5.04 -17.22
C SER A 253 21.75 -4.20 -16.16
N THR A 254 21.84 -2.87 -16.23
CA THR A 254 21.25 -1.94 -15.27
C THR A 254 19.72 -2.06 -15.26
N VAL A 255 19.13 -2.10 -14.07
CA VAL A 255 17.69 -2.21 -13.89
C VAL A 255 17.06 -0.95 -13.29
N ALA A 256 15.77 -0.73 -13.57
CA ALA A 256 15.01 0.39 -13.03
C ALA A 256 14.34 0.03 -11.69
N TRP A 257 14.48 0.91 -10.70
CA TRP A 257 13.75 0.84 -9.42
C TRP A 257 12.96 2.13 -9.19
N VAL A 258 11.77 1.98 -8.60
CA VAL A 258 11.14 3.07 -7.87
C VAL A 258 11.72 3.05 -6.46
N GLY A 259 12.72 3.90 -6.23
CA GLY A 259 13.42 3.97 -4.94
C GLY A 259 12.58 4.63 -3.85
N GLU A 260 11.57 5.42 -4.22
CA GLU A 260 10.68 6.10 -3.28
C GLU A 260 9.37 6.45 -3.95
N ALA A 261 8.25 6.15 -3.30
CA ALA A 261 6.94 6.55 -3.80
C ALA A 261 5.94 6.84 -2.69
N GLY A 262 5.53 8.11 -2.61
CA GLY A 262 4.53 8.59 -1.66
C GLY A 262 3.21 9.01 -2.29
N GLY A 263 3.19 9.18 -3.62
CA GLY A 263 2.08 9.76 -4.39
C GLY A 263 1.86 11.24 -4.10
N ALA A 264 1.64 11.60 -2.83
CA ALA A 264 1.60 12.99 -2.37
C ALA A 264 2.85 13.37 -1.57
N TYR A 265 3.52 14.47 -1.95
CA TYR A 265 4.72 14.95 -1.25
C TYR A 265 4.36 15.80 -0.01
N ASN A 266 5.37 16.23 0.76
CA ASN A 266 5.20 16.95 2.04
C ASN A 266 4.38 16.15 3.06
N SER A 267 4.83 14.93 3.34
CA SER A 267 4.26 14.02 4.34
C SER A 267 2.82 13.53 4.08
N GLY A 268 2.31 13.69 2.87
CA GLY A 268 0.98 13.20 2.51
C GLY A 268 -0.15 13.90 3.28
N ARG A 269 -1.32 13.26 3.32
CA ARG A 269 -2.55 13.81 3.91
C ARG A 269 -3.24 12.78 4.80
N HIS A 270 -3.40 13.10 6.08
CA HIS A 270 -4.14 12.26 7.02
C HIS A 270 -5.59 12.04 6.56
N LEU A 271 -6.09 10.81 6.76
CA LEU A 271 -7.36 10.28 6.29
C LEU A 271 -7.49 10.20 4.76
N VAL A 272 -6.39 10.35 4.03
CA VAL A 272 -6.34 10.13 2.58
C VAL A 272 -5.20 9.19 2.25
N THR A 273 -3.94 9.58 2.48
CA THR A 273 -2.76 8.79 2.08
C THR A 273 -2.44 7.63 3.03
N ASP A 274 -3.07 7.61 4.19
CA ASP A 274 -3.07 6.54 5.20
C ASP A 274 -4.43 5.81 5.26
N ALA A 275 -5.33 6.11 4.32
CA ALA A 275 -6.66 5.53 4.23
C ALA A 275 -6.80 4.58 3.03
N PHE A 276 -7.87 3.76 3.03
CA PHE A 276 -8.10 2.71 2.03
C PHE A 276 -8.15 3.25 0.59
N VAL A 277 -8.65 4.46 0.39
CA VAL A 277 -8.73 5.09 -0.93
C VAL A 277 -7.36 5.18 -1.60
N PHE A 278 -6.27 5.31 -0.85
CA PHE A 278 -4.94 5.43 -1.42
C PHE A 278 -4.42 4.13 -2.03
N SER A 279 -4.93 2.98 -1.57
CA SER A 279 -4.54 1.67 -2.10
C SER A 279 -4.88 1.50 -3.57
N PHE A 280 -5.87 2.24 -4.11
CA PHE A 280 -6.14 2.28 -5.56
C PHE A 280 -4.95 2.83 -6.35
N TRP A 281 -4.38 3.95 -5.91
CA TRP A 281 -3.18 4.51 -6.54
C TRP A 281 -1.99 3.57 -6.34
N PHE A 282 -1.80 3.05 -5.13
CA PHE A 282 -0.61 2.24 -4.83
C PHE A 282 -0.59 0.93 -5.63
N LEU A 283 -1.68 0.17 -5.66
CA LEU A 283 -1.79 -1.07 -6.45
C LEU A 283 -1.68 -0.79 -7.96
N ASP A 284 -2.21 0.33 -8.43
CA ASP A 284 -2.05 0.72 -9.82
C ASP A 284 -0.58 1.00 -10.17
N GLN A 285 0.15 1.72 -9.31
CA GLN A 285 1.56 1.99 -9.54
C GLN A 285 2.43 0.73 -9.48
N LEU A 286 2.13 -0.23 -8.58
CA LEU A 286 2.79 -1.53 -8.55
C LEU A 286 2.59 -2.27 -9.88
N GLY A 287 1.35 -2.37 -10.36
CA GLY A 287 1.06 -3.05 -11.63
C GLY A 287 1.62 -2.33 -12.86
N MET A 288 1.53 -1.01 -12.90
CA MET A 288 2.05 -0.22 -14.02
C MET A 288 3.57 -0.32 -14.12
N SER A 289 4.28 -0.16 -13.00
CA SER A 289 5.75 -0.25 -12.98
C SER A 289 6.23 -1.66 -13.32
N ALA A 290 5.58 -2.71 -12.79
CA ALA A 290 5.88 -4.10 -13.12
C ALA A 290 5.74 -4.39 -14.63
N LYS A 291 4.65 -3.91 -15.25
CA LYS A 291 4.42 -4.04 -16.70
C LYS A 291 5.55 -3.45 -17.54
N TYR A 292 6.24 -2.43 -17.04
CA TYR A 292 7.36 -1.77 -17.71
C TYR A 292 8.72 -2.23 -17.18
N ASP A 293 8.80 -3.43 -16.59
CA ASP A 293 10.06 -4.11 -16.22
C ASP A 293 10.85 -3.42 -15.10
N THR A 294 10.18 -2.60 -14.27
CA THR A 294 10.74 -2.12 -13.00
C THR A 294 10.94 -3.30 -12.04
N LYS A 295 12.11 -3.37 -11.40
CA LYS A 295 12.49 -4.53 -10.56
C LYS A 295 12.16 -4.37 -9.09
N SER A 296 12.04 -3.13 -8.61
CA SER A 296 11.65 -2.84 -7.23
C SER A 296 10.82 -1.56 -7.12
N TYR A 297 9.94 -1.50 -6.13
CA TYR A 297 9.03 -0.40 -5.83
C TYR A 297 8.94 -0.16 -4.34
N CYS A 298 9.55 0.94 -3.88
CA CYS A 298 9.65 1.26 -2.45
C CYS A 298 8.60 2.27 -2.05
N ARG A 299 7.65 1.83 -1.22
CA ARG A 299 6.66 2.71 -0.62
C ARG A 299 7.33 3.65 0.39
N GLN A 300 7.12 4.95 0.20
CA GLN A 300 7.38 5.96 1.21
C GLN A 300 6.19 5.98 2.17
N SER A 301 6.28 5.48 3.40
CA SER A 301 7.44 4.89 4.09
C SER A 301 6.97 3.62 4.82
N LEU A 302 7.89 2.87 5.43
CA LEU A 302 7.49 1.83 6.38
C LEU A 302 6.72 2.44 7.55
N ILE A 303 7.19 3.57 8.07
CA ILE A 303 6.57 4.33 9.18
C ILE A 303 6.98 5.81 9.10
N GLY A 304 6.07 6.71 9.48
CA GLY A 304 6.29 8.15 9.46
C GLY A 304 5.71 8.85 8.22
N GLY A 305 5.16 10.05 8.41
CA GLY A 305 4.34 10.70 7.40
C GLY A 305 2.94 10.07 7.31
N ASN A 306 1.99 10.79 6.72
CA ASN A 306 0.60 10.32 6.57
C ASN A 306 0.45 9.26 5.47
N TYR A 307 1.54 8.75 4.91
CA TYR A 307 1.57 7.71 3.88
C TYR A 307 2.25 6.42 4.37
N GLY A 308 2.67 6.38 5.63
CA GLY A 308 3.40 5.24 6.19
C GLY A 308 2.57 3.96 6.13
N LEU A 309 3.22 2.83 5.85
CA LEU A 309 2.58 1.51 5.92
C LEU A 309 2.11 1.20 7.34
N LEU A 310 2.81 1.71 8.34
CA LEU A 310 2.46 1.60 9.74
C LEU A 310 2.10 2.97 10.33
N ASN A 311 1.11 2.99 11.23
CA ASN A 311 0.78 4.15 12.02
C ASN A 311 1.97 4.59 12.89
N THR A 312 2.29 5.87 12.86
CA THR A 312 3.46 6.46 13.54
C THR A 312 3.47 6.26 15.07
N THR A 313 2.30 6.16 15.70
CA THR A 313 2.19 6.07 17.16
C THR A 313 1.93 4.64 17.62
N THR A 314 1.00 3.94 16.94
CA THR A 314 0.55 2.62 17.39
C THR A 314 1.29 1.46 16.71
N PHE A 315 2.05 1.74 15.64
CA PHE A 315 2.67 0.74 14.77
C PHE A 315 1.67 -0.20 14.07
N GLN A 316 0.36 0.08 14.19
CA GLN A 316 -0.67 -0.73 13.54
C GLN A 316 -0.61 -0.52 12.02
N PRO A 317 -0.83 -1.59 11.22
CA PRO A 317 -0.85 -1.48 9.77
C PRO A 317 -1.95 -0.56 9.23
N ASN A 318 -1.57 0.37 8.35
CA ASN A 318 -2.48 1.12 7.50
C ASN A 318 -2.89 0.27 6.27
N PRO A 319 -3.96 0.64 5.53
CA PRO A 319 -4.47 -0.17 4.42
C PRO A 319 -3.42 -0.56 3.36
N ASP A 320 -2.51 0.35 3.02
CA ASP A 320 -1.43 0.09 2.06
C ASP A 320 -0.46 -1.01 2.51
N TYR A 321 -0.33 -1.27 3.81
CA TYR A 321 0.48 -2.39 4.31
C TYR A 321 -0.08 -3.71 3.79
N TYR A 322 -1.41 -3.88 3.82
CA TYR A 322 -2.05 -5.09 3.33
C TYR A 322 -1.95 -5.19 1.81
N SER A 323 -2.05 -4.06 1.10
CA SER A 323 -1.79 -4.01 -0.35
C SER A 323 -0.37 -4.50 -0.69
N ALA A 324 0.63 -4.00 0.05
CA ALA A 324 2.02 -4.43 -0.10
C ALA A 324 2.21 -5.92 0.23
N LEU A 325 1.63 -6.38 1.35
CA LEU A 325 1.77 -7.75 1.83
C LEU A 325 1.08 -8.77 0.91
N LEU A 326 -0.12 -8.46 0.43
CA LEU A 326 -0.86 -9.31 -0.51
C LEU A 326 -0.13 -9.39 -1.85
N TRP A 327 0.34 -8.26 -2.38
CA TRP A 327 1.16 -8.25 -3.60
C TRP A 327 2.39 -9.14 -3.42
N HIS A 328 3.12 -8.95 -2.32
CA HIS A 328 4.31 -9.74 -2.02
C HIS A 328 4.01 -11.23 -1.91
N ARG A 329 2.90 -11.65 -1.30
CA ARG A 329 2.59 -13.08 -1.14
C ARG A 329 2.07 -13.73 -2.42
N LEU A 330 1.33 -12.99 -3.24
CA LEU A 330 0.55 -13.59 -4.33
C LEU A 330 1.21 -13.42 -5.71
N MET A 331 1.80 -12.25 -5.97
CA MET A 331 2.28 -11.88 -7.30
C MET A 331 3.71 -12.39 -7.50
N GLY A 332 3.88 -13.33 -8.43
CA GLY A 332 5.20 -13.81 -8.86
C GLY A 332 5.93 -12.80 -9.75
N THR A 333 7.17 -13.13 -10.13
CA THR A 333 8.03 -12.20 -10.86
C THR A 333 7.66 -12.04 -12.33
N LYS A 334 7.07 -13.07 -12.95
CA LYS A 334 6.69 -13.09 -14.37
C LYS A 334 5.41 -12.29 -14.60
N VAL A 335 5.51 -11.19 -15.35
CA VAL A 335 4.38 -10.31 -15.68
C VAL A 335 3.76 -10.73 -17.02
N LEU A 336 2.44 -10.89 -17.07
CA LEU A 336 1.73 -11.37 -18.25
C LEU A 336 1.05 -10.22 -19.02
N ALA A 337 0.93 -10.38 -20.34
CA ALA A 337 0.19 -9.42 -21.15
C ALA A 337 -1.29 -9.47 -20.76
N THR A 338 -1.82 -8.35 -20.28
CA THR A 338 -3.22 -8.22 -19.87
C THR A 338 -3.86 -7.08 -20.63
N THR A 339 -5.01 -7.37 -21.25
CA THR A 339 -5.88 -6.36 -21.84
C THR A 339 -7.21 -6.36 -21.10
N PHE A 340 -7.84 -5.19 -21.03
CA PHE A 340 -9.14 -5.04 -20.40
C PHE A 340 -10.07 -4.31 -21.37
N SER A 341 -11.23 -4.91 -21.64
CA SER A 341 -12.31 -4.30 -22.41
C SER A 341 -13.42 -3.94 -21.42
N GLY A 342 -13.75 -2.66 -21.34
CA GLY A 342 -14.73 -2.13 -20.38
C GLY A 342 -14.48 -0.66 -20.08
N THR A 343 -14.87 -0.22 -18.90
CA THR A 343 -14.64 1.16 -18.45
C THR A 343 -13.15 1.39 -18.17
N ASN A 344 -12.65 2.61 -18.39
CA ASN A 344 -11.28 2.97 -18.03
C ASN A 344 -11.06 3.13 -16.51
N LYS A 345 -12.09 2.95 -15.68
CA LYS A 345 -12.02 2.99 -14.21
C LYS A 345 -11.50 1.69 -13.61
N ILE A 346 -11.46 0.61 -14.38
CA ILE A 346 -10.89 -0.68 -13.95
C ILE A 346 -9.55 -0.86 -14.65
N ARG A 347 -8.55 -1.28 -13.88
CA ARG A 347 -7.18 -1.50 -14.34
C ARG A 347 -6.79 -2.92 -13.95
N ALA A 348 -6.31 -3.69 -14.91
CA ALA A 348 -6.00 -5.10 -14.74
C ALA A 348 -4.54 -5.37 -15.05
N TYR A 349 -3.88 -6.06 -14.13
CA TYR A 349 -2.50 -6.50 -14.24
C TYR A 349 -2.45 -7.97 -13.81
N ALA A 350 -1.71 -8.80 -14.53
CA ALA A 350 -1.60 -10.22 -14.23
C ALA A 350 -0.13 -10.64 -14.14
N HIS A 351 0.13 -11.52 -13.19
CA HIS A 351 1.42 -12.16 -12.95
C HIS A 351 1.20 -13.67 -12.86
N CYS A 352 2.24 -14.48 -13.11
CA CYS A 352 2.22 -15.83 -12.58
C CYS A 352 2.09 -15.79 -11.04
N ALA A 353 1.53 -16.82 -10.43
CA ALA A 353 1.55 -16.95 -8.97
C ALA A 353 2.99 -17.16 -8.47
N ARG A 354 3.29 -16.64 -7.28
CA ARG A 354 4.65 -16.68 -6.69
C ARG A 354 5.21 -18.10 -6.54
N ASP A 355 4.35 -19.06 -6.16
CA ASP A 355 4.72 -20.46 -5.94
C ASP A 355 4.20 -21.39 -7.06
N SER A 356 4.12 -20.90 -8.30
CA SER A 356 3.74 -21.75 -9.44
C SER A 356 4.89 -22.65 -9.90
N GLU A 357 4.72 -23.97 -9.76
CA GLU A 357 5.65 -24.99 -10.27
C GLU A 357 5.40 -25.38 -11.75
N SER A 358 4.43 -24.75 -12.41
CA SER A 358 4.03 -25.10 -13.77
C SER A 358 4.88 -24.41 -14.84
N LEU A 359 5.08 -25.11 -15.97
CA LEU A 359 5.77 -24.61 -17.17
C LEU A 359 5.13 -23.34 -17.78
N TYR A 360 3.85 -23.06 -17.47
CA TYR A 360 3.05 -21.99 -18.09
C TYR A 360 2.70 -20.84 -17.13
N CYS A 361 3.25 -20.83 -15.91
CA CYS A 361 2.55 -20.48 -14.66
C CYS A 361 1.58 -21.62 -14.25
#